data_AF-A0A4V2AGK2-F1
#
_entry.id   AF-A0A4V2AGK2-F1
#
_cell.length_a   1.000
_cell.length_b   1.000
_cell.length_c   1.000
_cell.angle_alpha   90.00
_cell.angle_beta   90.00
_cell.angle_gamma   90.00
#
_symmetry.space_group_name_H-M   'P 1'
#
loop_
_entity.id
_entity.type
_entity.pdbx_description
1 polymer ?
#
loop_
_entity_poly.entity_id
_entity_poly.type
_entity_poly.pdbx_seq_one_letter_code
_entity_poly.pdbx_strand_id
1 'polypeptide(L)' 'MAQPGRVAISTLGAAVARMTRRQLPSAPVLCSDTTVALGREIFGKPADADDAICMLKQLSGTTHRVLTA' A
#
# COMPACT_ATOMS: atom_id res chain seq x y z
N MET A 1 -2.38 12.64 8.33
CA MET A 1 -1.97 12.28 6.95
C MET A 1 -1.14 11.01 7.00
N ALA A 2 -1.57 9.92 6.37
CA ALA A 2 -0.69 8.79 6.12
C ALA A 2 0.26 9.17 4.99
N GLN A 3 1.54 9.37 5.29
CA GLN A 3 2.57 9.55 4.26
C GLN A 3 2.91 8.17 3.67
N PRO A 4 3.17 8.06 2.35
CA PRO A 4 3.52 6.80 1.68
C PRO A 4 4.57 5.96 2.43
N GLY A 5 5.55 6.62 3.07
CA GLY A 5 6.59 5.94 3.85
C GLY A 5 6.13 5.22 5.13
N ARG A 6 4.95 5.55 5.70
CA ARG A 6 4.48 4.88 6.94
C ARG A 6 4.03 3.44 6.70
N VAL A 7 3.51 3.11 5.52
CA VAL A 7 3.04 1.76 5.18
C VAL A 7 4.21 0.87 4.75
N ALA A 8 5.18 1.42 3.99
CA ALA A 8 6.39 0.70 3.61
C ALA A 8 7.17 0.13 4.82
N ILE A 9 7.24 0.89 5.93
CA ILE A 9 7.87 0.43 7.18
C ILE A 9 7.12 -0.77 7.78
N SER A 10 5.77 -0.78 7.73
CA SER A 10 4.96 -1.91 8.19
C SER A 10 5.22 -3.16 7.35
N THR A 11 5.31 -3.02 6.02
CA THR A 11 5.60 -4.13 5.12
C THR A 11 6.99 -4.71 5.36
N LEU A 12 8.00 -3.86 5.63
CA LEU A 12 9.34 -4.30 5.99
C LEU A 12 9.34 -5.17 7.26
N GLY A 13 8.64 -4.76 8.31
CA GLY A 13 8.52 -5.53 9.55
C GLY A 13 7.94 -6.94 9.30
N ALA A 14 6.89 -7.03 8.47
CA ALA A 14 6.30 -8.30 8.09
C ALA A 14 7.26 -9.17 7.25
N ALA A 15 8.01 -8.57 6.32
CA ALA A 15 8.99 -9.26 5.51
C ALA A 15 10.15 -9.83 6.34
N VAL A 16 10.68 -9.04 7.29
CA VAL A 16 11.71 -9.49 8.24
C VAL A 16 11.18 -10.62 9.12
N ALA A 17 9.98 -10.46 9.71
CA ALA A 17 9.37 -11.53 10.52
C ALA A 17 9.17 -12.82 9.73
N ARG A 18 8.81 -12.73 8.44
CA ARG A 18 8.69 -13.87 7.54
C ARG A 18 10.05 -14.52 7.23
N MET A 19 11.10 -13.72 7.03
CA MET A 19 12.46 -14.22 6.82
C MET A 19 12.95 -15.03 8.02
N THR A 20 12.76 -14.50 9.24
CA THR A 20 13.08 -15.17 10.49
C THR A 20 12.27 -16.45 10.69
N ARG A 21 10.94 -16.40 10.50
CA ARG A 21 10.07 -17.58 10.64
C ARG A 21 10.48 -18.73 9.71
N ARG A 22 10.96 -18.39 8.50
CA ARG A 22 11.39 -19.35 7.48
C ARG A 22 12.84 -19.81 7.63
N GLN A 23 13.57 -19.30 8.63
CA GLN A 23 15.00 -19.59 8.86
C GLN A 23 15.86 -19.33 7.60
N LEU A 24 15.52 -18.29 6.84
CA LEU A 24 16.32 -17.90 5.68
C LEU A 24 17.63 -17.25 6.14
N PRO A 25 18.73 -17.39 5.36
CA PRO A 25 19.97 -16.67 5.63
C PRO A 25 19.76 -15.16 5.74
N SER A 26 20.56 -14.50 6.59
CA SER A 26 20.55 -13.04 6.70
C SER A 26 20.92 -12.41 5.35
N ALA A 27 20.04 -11.54 4.84
CA ALA A 27 20.22 -10.82 3.59
C ALA A 27 19.46 -9.48 3.62
N PRO A 28 19.83 -8.50 2.78
CA PRO A 28 19.05 -7.27 2.62
C PRO A 28 17.60 -7.57 2.21
N VAL A 29 16.65 -6.87 2.82
CA VAL A 29 15.22 -6.98 2.49
C VAL A 29 14.79 -5.73 1.72
N LEU A 30 14.40 -5.92 0.45
CA LEU A 30 13.78 -4.87 -0.35
C LEU A 30 12.27 -4.91 -0.15
N CYS A 31 11.67 -3.77 0.18
CA CYS A 31 10.23 -3.59 0.30
C CYS A 31 9.82 -2.38 -0.51
N SER A 32 8.60 -2.41 -1.04
CA SER A 32 7.96 -1.26 -1.64
C SER A 32 6.47 -1.27 -1.30
N ASP A 33 5.87 -0.08 -1.28
CA ASP A 33 4.43 0.10 -1.16
C ASP A 33 3.92 1.03 -2.25
N THR A 34 2.63 0.89 -2.59
CA THR A 34 1.97 1.76 -3.58
C THR A 34 0.66 2.29 -3.02
N THR A 35 0.52 3.62 -3.04
CA THR A 35 -0.67 4.32 -2.58
C THR A 35 -1.34 5.08 -3.72
N VAL A 36 -2.67 4.99 -3.82
CA VAL A 36 -3.49 5.78 -4.75
C VAL A 36 -4.16 6.93 -4.00
N ALA A 37 -4.11 8.14 -4.55
CA ALA A 37 -4.70 9.33 -3.93
C ALA A 37 -5.44 10.23 -4.93
N LEU A 38 -6.63 10.70 -4.54
CA LEU A 38 -7.39 11.74 -5.24
C LEU A 38 -7.46 12.98 -4.35
N GLY A 39 -6.75 14.04 -4.74
CA GLY A 39 -6.61 15.24 -3.91
C GLY A 39 -5.95 14.94 -2.55
N ARG A 40 -6.74 14.98 -1.47
CA ARG A 40 -6.28 14.68 -0.09
C ARG A 40 -6.71 13.30 0.41
N GLU A 41 -7.52 12.60 -0.36
CA GLU A 41 -8.03 11.27 -0.03
C GLU A 41 -7.04 10.20 -0.48
N ILE A 42 -6.82 9.20 0.39
CA ILE A 42 -6.00 8.03 0.11
C ILE A 42 -6.91 6.83 0.04
N PHE A 43 -6.82 6.09 -1.06
CA PHE A 43 -7.60 4.90 -1.31
C PHE A 43 -6.86 3.68 -0.77
N GLY A 44 -7.46 3.03 0.23
CA GLY A 44 -6.99 1.74 0.75
C GLY A 44 -7.44 0.57 -0.12
N LYS A 45 -7.47 -0.63 0.47
CA LYS A 45 -8.21 -1.74 -0.15
C LYS A 45 -9.70 -1.56 0.17
N PRO A 46 -10.60 -1.81 -0.80
CA PRO A 46 -12.03 -1.78 -0.54
C PRO A 46 -12.40 -2.84 0.50
N ALA A 47 -13.38 -2.55 1.34
CA ALA A 47 -13.90 -3.52 2.31
C ALA A 47 -14.66 -4.66 1.64
N ASP A 48 -15.38 -4.35 0.57
CA ASP A 48 -16.21 -5.28 -0.21
C ASP A 48 -16.38 -4.80 -1.67
N ALA A 49 -17.25 -5.46 -2.42
CA ALA A 49 -17.51 -5.15 -3.84
C ALA A 49 -18.22 -3.80 -4.04
N ASP A 50 -19.13 -3.42 -3.14
CA ASP A 50 -19.89 -2.17 -3.26
C ASP A 50 -18.99 -0.97 -2.97
N ASP A 51 -18.11 -1.09 -1.99
CA ASP A 51 -17.05 -0.12 -1.70
C ASP A 51 -16.09 0.03 -2.89
N ALA A 52 -15.68 -1.09 -3.49
CA ALA A 52 -14.85 -1.06 -4.70
C ALA A 52 -15.52 -0.30 -5.86
N ILE A 53 -16.82 -0.53 -6.10
CA ILE A 53 -17.58 0.19 -7.12
C ILE A 53 -17.62 1.69 -6.82
N CYS A 54 -17.83 2.06 -5.56
CA CYS A 54 -17.82 3.46 -5.13
C CYS A 54 -16.46 4.11 -5.41
N MET A 55 -15.37 3.48 -4.97
CA MET A 55 -14.01 3.97 -5.21
C MET A 55 -13.72 4.13 -6.71
N LEU A 56 -14.05 3.13 -7.53
CA LEU A 56 -13.83 3.16 -8.98
C LEU A 56 -14.63 4.29 -9.65
N LYS A 57 -15.88 4.54 -9.21
CA LYS A 57 -16.68 5.66 -9.72
C LYS A 57 -16.05 7.02 -9.42
N GLN A 58 -15.45 7.18 -8.24
CA GLN A 58 -14.74 8.42 -7.88
C GLN A 58 -13.47 8.63 -8.71
N LEU A 59 -12.73 7.55 -9.00
CA LEU A 59 -11.50 7.62 -9.78
C LEU A 59 -11.77 7.79 -11.29
N SER A 60 -12.87 7.22 -11.80
CA SER A 60 -13.20 7.21 -13.22
C SER A 60 -13.33 8.62 -13.80
N GLY A 61 -12.65 8.87 -14.92
CA GLY A 61 -12.65 10.17 -15.60
C GLY A 61 -11.87 11.27 -14.87
N THR A 62 -11.14 10.94 -13.79
CA THR A 62 -10.32 11.88 -13.04
C THR A 62 -8.84 11.54 -13.11
N THR A 63 -7.98 12.56 -13.05
CA THR A 63 -6.54 12.37 -12.82
C THR A 63 -6.28 12.21 -11.34
N HIS A 64 -5.75 11.06 -10.94
CA HIS A 64 -5.33 10.75 -9.58
C HIS A 64 -3.82 10.49 -9.53
N ARG A 65 -3.26 10.44 -8.33
CA ARG A 65 -1.82 10.22 -8.11
C ARG A 65 -1.60 8.81 -7.61
N VAL A 66 -0.58 8.15 -8.18
CA VAL A 66 -0.05 6.88 -7.68
C VAL A 66 1.36 7.15 -7.17
N LEU A 67 1.61 6.78 -5.92
CA LEU A 67 2.86 7.04 -5.20
C LEU A 67 3.49 5.71 -4.83
N THR A 68 4.74 5.49 -5.23
CA THR A 68 5.52 4.29 -4.90
C THR A 68 6.74 4.68 -4.08
N ALA A 69 6.99 3.97 -2.99
CA ALA A 69 8.11 4.16 -2.07
C ALA A 69 8.71 2.81 -1.65
#